data_AF-A0A0C2A6N1-F1
#
_entry.id   AF-A0A0C2A6N1-F1
#
_cell.length_a   1.000
_cell.length_b   1.000
_cell.length_c   1.000
_cell.angle_alpha   90.00
_cell.angle_beta   90.00
_cell.angle_gamma   90.00
#
_symmetry.space_group_name_H-M   'P 1'
#
loop_
_entity.id
_entity.type
_entity.pdbx_description
1 polymer ?
#
loop_
_entity_poly.entity_id
_entity_poly.type
_entity_poly.pdbx_seq_one_letter_code
_entity_poly.pdbx_strand_id
1 'polypeptide(L)'
;MSRAWTLVCRACRADLSVALTEIEIDADPVQVVKGRDMLPRGCMWRARAGFAEFEIAANEILCCSGDLPTAVLGGSTGCCGPDGLDGPNLRCVCGAAFATAFGDCWQPHVVSVSPKRVVCAPATPEVSVHVYPPDSSHPSAWAFAAWLHEVLGTDDWYGLELELLVQAWAGRAPTPVVIVWLDTPRERAAGVPVQELIAAIGRLAGAPISVVTPISDGSSYARQAE
;
A
#
# COMPACT_ATOMS: atom_id res chain seq x y z
N MET A 1 9.35 6.82 -13.47
CA MET A 1 8.47 6.00 -12.61
C MET A 1 8.37 6.72 -11.28
N SER A 2 7.17 7.10 -10.87
CA SER A 2 6.93 7.70 -9.55
C SER A 2 7.19 6.64 -8.47
N ARG A 3 7.93 7.00 -7.41
CA ARG A 3 8.19 6.11 -6.28
C ARG A 3 7.02 6.16 -5.30
N ALA A 4 6.58 4.98 -4.84
CA ALA A 4 5.58 4.84 -3.78
C ALA A 4 6.26 4.79 -2.40
N TRP A 5 5.63 5.39 -1.41
CA TRP A 5 6.18 5.59 -0.07
C TRP A 5 5.15 5.27 1.01
N THR A 6 5.60 4.76 2.15
CA THR A 6 4.79 4.66 3.36
C THR A 6 5.39 5.59 4.43
N LEU A 7 4.53 6.35 5.10
CA LEU A 7 4.89 7.15 6.25
C LEU A 7 4.95 6.25 7.48
N VAL A 8 6.10 6.20 8.13
CA VAL A 8 6.35 5.33 9.28
C VAL A 8 6.63 6.18 10.51
N CYS A 9 5.96 5.87 11.63
CA CYS A 9 6.20 6.55 12.89
C CYS A 9 7.65 6.36 13.34
N ARG A 10 8.36 7.45 13.62
CA ARG A 10 9.74 7.35 14.11
C ARG A 10 9.82 6.79 15.54
N ALA A 11 8.77 6.94 16.35
CA ALA A 11 8.75 6.50 17.75
C ALA A 11 8.50 4.99 17.89
N CYS A 12 7.48 4.45 17.24
CA CYS A 12 7.10 3.03 17.39
C CYS A 12 7.20 2.20 16.12
N ARG A 13 7.62 2.79 14.98
CA ARG A 13 7.77 2.12 13.68
C ARG A 13 6.47 1.61 13.05
N ALA A 14 5.31 1.95 13.60
CA ALA A 14 4.02 1.65 12.98
C ALA A 14 3.82 2.44 11.68
N ASP A 15 3.16 1.81 10.72
CA ASP A 15 2.71 2.46 9.49
C ASP A 15 1.62 3.48 9.81
N LEU A 16 1.82 4.69 9.32
CA LEU A 16 0.93 5.84 9.51
C LEU A 16 0.05 6.07 8.30
N SER A 17 0.50 5.68 7.11
CA SER A 17 -0.20 5.92 5.85
C SER A 17 -0.43 4.66 5.03
N VAL A 18 -1.35 4.75 4.07
CA VAL A 18 -1.35 3.89 2.89
C VAL A 18 -0.11 4.16 2.01
N ALA A 19 0.06 3.42 0.92
CA ALA A 19 1.08 3.74 -0.08
C ALA A 19 0.78 5.10 -0.76
N LEU A 20 1.76 6.00 -0.72
CA LEU A 20 1.69 7.35 -1.24
C LEU A 20 2.63 7.54 -2.42
N THR A 21 2.11 8.10 -3.50
CA THR A 21 2.91 8.52 -4.65
C THR A 21 3.46 9.91 -4.41
N GLU A 22 4.78 10.08 -4.43
CA GLU A 22 5.37 11.42 -4.38
C GLU A 22 5.13 12.13 -5.71
N ILE A 23 4.42 13.26 -5.66
CA ILE A 23 4.20 14.10 -6.82
C ILE A 23 5.25 15.22 -6.83
N GLU A 24 5.89 15.43 -7.99
CA GLU A 24 6.67 16.62 -8.24
C GLU A 24 5.74 17.64 -8.86
N ILE A 25 5.64 18.80 -8.23
CA ILE A 25 4.88 19.91 -8.80
C ILE A 25 5.87 21.06 -8.95
N ASP A 26 6.07 21.44 -10.21
CA ASP A 26 6.98 22.52 -10.63
C ASP A 26 6.37 23.92 -10.39
N ALA A 27 5.11 23.99 -10.00
CA ALA A 27 4.39 25.19 -9.63
C ALA A 27 3.70 24.98 -8.27
N ASP A 28 3.37 26.07 -7.59
CA ASP A 28 2.72 26.07 -6.27
C ASP A 28 1.54 25.06 -6.22
N PRO A 29 1.66 23.94 -5.50
CA PRO A 29 0.88 22.71 -5.74
C PRO A 29 -0.46 22.70 -5.04
N VAL A 30 -1.22 23.77 -5.14
CA VAL A 30 -2.36 23.93 -4.26
C VAL A 30 -3.46 24.62 -5.02
N GLN A 31 -4.43 23.85 -5.46
CA GLN A 31 -5.75 24.44 -5.57
C GLN A 31 -6.16 24.76 -4.14
N VAL A 32 -5.87 26.00 -3.68
CA VAL A 32 -6.28 26.53 -2.37
C VAL A 32 -7.80 26.71 -2.43
N VAL A 33 -8.51 25.58 -2.44
CA VAL A 33 -9.96 25.54 -2.54
C VAL A 33 -10.45 25.15 -1.16
N LYS A 34 -11.12 26.12 -0.53
CA LYS A 34 -11.69 25.97 0.81
C LYS A 34 -12.61 24.76 0.87
N GLY A 35 -12.51 23.98 1.94
CA GLY A 35 -13.34 22.81 2.18
C GLY A 35 -13.05 21.61 1.27
N ARG A 36 -11.89 21.58 0.60
CA ARG A 36 -11.47 20.47 -0.27
C ARG A 36 -10.06 20.03 0.01
N ASP A 37 -9.80 18.75 -0.28
CA ASP A 37 -8.46 18.18 -0.22
C ASP A 37 -7.49 18.95 -1.13
N MET A 38 -6.40 19.40 -0.53
CA MET A 38 -5.30 20.13 -1.17
C MET A 38 -4.53 19.26 -2.18
N LEU A 39 -4.50 17.95 -1.91
CA LEU A 39 -3.82 16.96 -2.72
C LEU A 39 -4.83 15.89 -3.18
N PRO A 40 -4.58 15.22 -4.32
CA PRO A 40 -5.28 13.98 -4.63
C PRO A 40 -4.99 12.91 -3.56
N ARG A 41 -5.97 12.05 -3.27
CA ARG A 41 -5.74 10.88 -2.40
C ARG A 41 -4.66 9.96 -2.94
N GLY A 42 -3.93 9.32 -2.04
CA GLY A 42 -2.81 8.44 -2.39
C GLY A 42 -1.58 9.20 -2.92
N CYS A 43 -1.57 10.53 -2.82
CA CYS A 43 -0.42 11.35 -3.17
C CYS A 43 0.18 12.01 -1.94
N MET A 44 1.49 12.23 -1.98
CA MET A 44 2.16 13.12 -1.04
C MET A 44 3.03 14.13 -1.79
N TRP A 45 3.28 15.24 -1.13
CA TRP A 45 4.18 16.26 -1.63
C TRP A 45 5.16 16.70 -0.54
N ARG A 46 6.43 16.89 -0.89
CA ARG A 46 7.43 17.46 0.02
C ARG A 46 7.56 18.95 -0.24
N ALA A 47 7.24 19.75 0.77
CA ALA A 47 7.33 21.19 0.71
C ALA A 47 8.79 21.63 0.45
N ARG A 48 9.07 22.22 -0.71
CA ARG A 48 10.41 22.76 -1.01
C ARG A 48 10.67 24.09 -0.28
N ALA A 49 9.60 24.85 -0.04
CA ALA A 49 9.57 26.08 0.74
C ALA A 49 8.42 25.99 1.75
N GLY A 50 8.48 26.81 2.82
CA GLY A 50 7.39 26.87 3.78
C GLY A 50 6.19 27.68 3.26
N PHE A 51 5.01 27.40 3.81
CA PHE A 51 3.77 28.15 3.55
C PHE A 51 3.37 28.90 4.81
N ALA A 52 3.63 30.21 4.82
CA ALA A 52 3.36 31.05 5.99
C ALA A 52 1.88 31.07 6.39
N GLU A 53 0.96 30.97 5.42
CA GLU A 53 -0.50 30.98 5.66
C GLU A 53 -0.97 29.80 6.53
N PHE A 54 -0.26 28.67 6.48
CA PHE A 54 -0.61 27.44 7.21
C PHE A 54 0.47 27.01 8.20
N GLU A 55 1.45 27.89 8.47
CA GLU A 55 2.64 27.58 9.28
C GLU A 55 3.40 26.30 8.85
N ILE A 56 3.25 25.88 7.58
CA ILE A 56 3.93 24.70 7.05
C ILE A 56 5.40 25.06 6.85
N ALA A 57 6.30 24.28 7.44
CA ALA A 57 7.73 24.50 7.30
C ALA A 57 8.28 23.87 6.00
N ALA A 58 9.44 24.36 5.55
CA ALA A 58 10.17 23.70 4.48
C ALA A 58 10.53 22.26 4.88
N ASN A 59 10.45 21.35 3.93
CA ASN A 59 10.63 19.90 4.04
C ASN A 59 9.53 19.14 4.79
N GLU A 60 8.43 19.79 5.17
CA GLU A 60 7.25 19.05 5.64
C GLU A 60 6.63 18.23 4.51
N ILE A 61 6.01 17.11 4.89
CA ILE A 61 5.36 16.20 3.95
C ILE A 61 3.86 16.46 4.05
N LEU A 62 3.24 16.79 2.92
CA LEU A 62 1.82 17.05 2.83
C LEU A 62 1.11 15.83 2.24
N CYS A 63 -0.02 15.44 2.81
CA CYS A 63 -0.90 14.38 2.30
C CYS A 63 -2.35 14.63 2.74
N CYS A 64 -3.29 13.80 2.27
CA CYS A 64 -4.67 13.88 2.74
C CYS A 64 -4.82 13.17 4.09
N SER A 65 -5.76 13.61 4.92
CA SER A 65 -6.09 12.95 6.19
C SER A 65 -6.61 11.53 5.98
N GLY A 66 -7.38 11.32 4.90
CA GLY A 66 -7.89 10.00 4.51
C GLY A 66 -6.81 8.99 4.14
N ASP A 67 -5.58 9.44 3.89
CA ASP A 67 -4.44 8.55 3.61
C ASP A 67 -3.72 8.09 4.89
N LEU A 68 -4.18 8.54 6.06
CA LEU A 68 -3.57 8.24 7.37
C LEU A 68 -4.51 7.40 8.28
N PRO A 69 -4.77 6.13 7.93
CA PRO A 69 -5.83 5.33 8.57
C PRO A 69 -5.56 5.01 10.05
N THR A 70 -4.31 5.06 10.49
CA THR A 70 -3.92 4.76 11.88
C THR A 70 -3.74 6.02 12.74
N ALA A 71 -3.98 7.20 12.16
CA ALA A 71 -3.88 8.46 12.88
C ALA A 71 -5.08 8.68 13.79
N VAL A 72 -4.81 9.08 15.03
CA VAL A 72 -5.83 9.45 16.01
C VAL A 72 -5.80 10.97 16.19
N LEU A 73 -6.95 11.61 16.03
CA LEU A 73 -7.09 13.04 16.28
C LEU A 73 -7.10 13.31 17.79
N GLY A 74 -6.15 14.11 18.26
CA GLY A 74 -5.97 14.46 19.66
C GLY A 74 -6.80 15.65 20.15
N GLY A 75 -7.57 16.28 19.26
CA GLY A 75 -8.44 17.43 19.52
C GLY A 75 -8.76 18.21 18.23
N SER A 76 -9.88 18.93 18.20
CA SER A 76 -10.27 19.82 17.10
C SER A 76 -10.81 21.14 17.62
N THR A 77 -10.27 22.25 17.13
CA THR A 77 -10.62 23.63 17.53
C THR A 77 -11.35 24.42 16.44
N GLY A 78 -11.43 23.90 15.21
CA GLY A 78 -12.14 24.57 14.11
C GLY A 78 -13.64 24.28 14.08
N CYS A 79 -14.35 25.02 13.23
CA CYS A 79 -15.81 25.02 13.16
C CYS A 79 -16.41 23.69 12.68
N CYS A 80 -15.79 23.05 11.69
CA CYS A 80 -16.25 21.77 11.13
C CYS A 80 -15.11 20.76 10.89
N GLY A 81 -13.95 21.01 11.51
CA GLY A 81 -12.72 20.25 11.35
C GLY A 81 -11.58 20.92 12.11
N PRO A 82 -10.35 20.40 12.07
CA PRO A 82 -9.21 21.01 12.74
C PRO A 82 -8.73 22.25 11.98
N ASP A 83 -8.49 23.36 12.69
CA ASP A 83 -7.90 24.58 12.13
C ASP A 83 -6.35 24.49 12.01
N GLY A 84 -5.73 23.54 12.72
CA GLY A 84 -4.30 23.30 12.69
C GLY A 84 -3.45 24.33 13.43
N LEU A 85 -4.05 25.27 14.19
CA LEU A 85 -3.34 26.41 14.78
C LEU A 85 -2.65 26.11 16.11
N ASP A 86 -3.05 25.04 16.80
CA ASP A 86 -2.46 24.63 18.09
C ASP A 86 -1.28 23.65 17.94
N GLY A 87 -0.76 23.51 16.72
CA GLY A 87 0.32 22.58 16.39
C GLY A 87 -0.16 21.13 16.23
N PRO A 88 0.73 20.14 16.47
CA PRO A 88 0.45 18.74 16.12
C PRO A 88 -0.78 18.15 16.83
N ASN A 89 -1.84 17.93 16.06
CA ASN A 89 -3.12 17.40 16.51
C ASN A 89 -3.37 15.94 16.07
N LEU A 90 -2.51 15.35 15.23
CA LEU A 90 -2.53 13.93 14.90
C LEU A 90 -1.49 13.15 15.68
N ARG A 91 -1.93 12.02 16.24
CA ARG A 91 -1.13 11.10 17.05
C ARG A 91 -1.12 9.72 16.44
N CYS A 92 0.04 9.07 16.52
CA CYS A 92 0.17 7.65 16.26
C CYS A 92 -0.55 6.86 17.35
N VAL A 93 -0.89 5.60 17.09
CA VAL A 93 -1.42 4.65 18.09
C VAL A 93 -0.56 4.51 19.34
N CYS A 94 0.75 4.81 19.27
CA CYS A 94 1.65 4.86 20.42
C CYS A 94 1.53 6.16 21.26
N GLY A 95 0.68 7.09 20.87
CA GLY A 95 0.47 8.40 21.52
C GLY A 95 1.40 9.52 21.02
N ALA A 96 2.44 9.20 20.24
CA ALA A 96 3.36 10.19 19.70
C ALA A 96 2.66 11.11 18.69
N ALA A 97 2.66 12.41 18.95
CA ALA A 97 2.21 13.40 17.97
C ALA A 97 3.17 13.45 16.77
N PHE A 98 2.65 13.45 15.56
CA PHE A 98 3.46 13.37 14.33
C PHE A 98 3.09 14.35 13.22
N ALA A 99 1.87 14.90 13.24
CA ALA A 99 1.39 15.78 12.18
C ALA A 99 0.33 16.76 12.69
N THR A 100 0.10 17.80 11.89
CA THR A 100 -0.96 18.79 12.04
C THR A 100 -1.93 18.64 10.89
N ALA A 101 -3.18 18.30 11.18
CA ALA A 101 -4.28 18.32 10.23
C ALA A 101 -4.90 19.71 10.19
N PHE A 102 -5.11 20.20 8.97
CA PHE A 102 -5.90 21.35 8.59
C PHE A 102 -7.10 20.82 7.80
N GLY A 103 -8.31 21.29 8.09
CA GLY A 103 -9.48 20.79 7.40
C GLY A 103 -10.80 21.36 7.88
N ASP A 104 -10.83 22.64 8.24
CA ASP A 104 -12.08 23.34 8.49
C ASP A 104 -12.73 23.83 7.17
N CYS A 105 -13.94 24.38 7.25
CA CYS A 105 -14.71 24.77 6.07
C CYS A 105 -14.14 26.00 5.36
N TRP A 106 -13.17 26.68 5.96
CA TRP A 106 -12.64 27.96 5.50
C TRP A 106 -11.21 27.85 4.96
N GLN A 107 -10.56 26.69 5.12
CA GLN A 107 -9.23 26.37 4.63
C GLN A 107 -9.23 25.12 3.73
N PRO A 108 -8.18 24.89 2.93
CA PRO A 108 -7.97 23.60 2.29
C PRO A 108 -7.77 22.49 3.34
N HIS A 109 -8.18 21.27 2.99
CA HIS A 109 -7.92 20.11 3.80
C HIS A 109 -6.54 19.54 3.46
N VAL A 110 -5.64 19.53 4.43
CA VAL A 110 -4.28 18.99 4.27
C VAL A 110 -3.74 18.53 5.60
N VAL A 111 -2.90 17.51 5.60
CA VAL A 111 -2.10 17.15 6.77
C VAL A 111 -0.66 17.54 6.51
N SER A 112 -0.09 18.37 7.39
CA SER A 112 1.33 18.65 7.43
C SER A 112 2.04 17.71 8.40
N VAL A 113 2.91 16.86 7.84
CA VAL A 113 3.65 15.83 8.57
C VAL A 113 5.09 16.28 8.80
N SER A 114 5.53 16.24 10.05
CA SER A 114 6.89 16.63 10.40
C SER A 114 7.91 15.53 10.06
N PRO A 115 8.94 15.81 9.24
CA PRO A 115 9.97 14.82 8.87
C PRO A 115 10.86 14.42 10.05
N LYS A 116 10.83 15.18 11.16
CA LYS A 116 11.51 14.83 12.41
C LYS A 116 10.80 13.71 13.16
N ARG A 117 9.51 13.49 12.91
CA ARG A 117 8.63 12.56 13.64
C ARG A 117 8.24 11.34 12.81
N VAL A 118 8.47 11.41 11.50
CA VAL A 118 8.12 10.36 10.53
C VAL A 118 9.35 10.00 9.68
N VAL A 119 9.37 8.78 9.17
CA VAL A 119 10.30 8.30 8.15
C VAL A 119 9.49 7.95 6.90
N CYS A 120 9.93 8.39 5.73
CA CYS A 120 9.41 7.87 4.46
C CYS A 120 10.17 6.59 4.12
N ALA A 121 9.51 5.45 4.28
CA ALA A 121 10.02 4.18 3.79
C ALA A 121 9.49 3.94 2.36
N PRO A 122 10.23 3.23 1.48
CA PRO A 122 9.63 2.68 0.28
C PRO A 122 8.36 1.92 0.67
N ALA A 123 7.25 2.18 -0.03
CA ALA A 123 6.03 1.44 0.26
C ALA A 123 6.30 -0.05 0.06
N THR A 124 6.05 -0.86 1.10
CA THR A 124 5.89 -2.29 0.90
C THR A 124 4.70 -2.45 -0.01
N PRO A 125 4.87 -3.00 -1.20
CA PRO A 125 3.77 -3.18 -2.12
C PRO A 125 2.73 -4.09 -1.48
N GLU A 126 1.46 -3.74 -1.66
CA GLU A 126 0.37 -4.61 -1.26
C GLU A 126 0.42 -5.86 -2.15
N VAL A 127 0.77 -7.00 -1.56
CA VAL A 127 0.78 -8.30 -2.24
C VAL A 127 -0.62 -8.89 -2.10
N SER A 128 -1.48 -8.61 -3.07
CA SER A 128 -2.79 -9.27 -3.19
C SER A 128 -2.60 -10.62 -3.89
N VAL A 129 -2.81 -11.72 -3.17
CA VAL A 129 -2.82 -13.07 -3.77
C VAL A 129 -4.26 -13.50 -3.98
N HIS A 130 -4.62 -13.72 -5.24
CA HIS A 130 -5.92 -14.25 -5.62
C HIS A 130 -5.74 -15.72 -6.01
N VAL A 131 -6.19 -16.62 -5.14
CA VAL A 131 -6.21 -18.07 -5.42
C VAL A 131 -7.58 -18.43 -5.98
N TYR A 132 -7.60 -18.94 -7.22
CA TYR A 132 -8.78 -19.58 -7.81
C TYR A 132 -8.49 -21.08 -7.95
N PRO A 133 -9.38 -22.00 -7.53
CA PRO A 133 -10.76 -21.77 -7.12
C PRO A 133 -10.90 -21.46 -5.62
N PRO A 134 -12.01 -20.80 -5.21
CA PRO A 134 -12.24 -20.32 -3.85
C PRO A 134 -12.50 -21.42 -2.80
N ASP A 135 -12.37 -22.69 -3.18
CA ASP A 135 -12.62 -23.81 -2.28
C ASP A 135 -11.31 -24.49 -1.89
N SER A 136 -10.96 -24.37 -0.60
CA SER A 136 -9.85 -25.08 0.04
C SER A 136 -9.91 -26.61 -0.07
N SER A 137 -11.06 -27.16 -0.46
CA SER A 137 -11.24 -28.59 -0.73
C SER A 137 -10.76 -28.99 -2.14
N HIS A 138 -10.45 -28.04 -3.02
CA HIS A 138 -9.99 -28.35 -4.37
C HIS A 138 -8.53 -28.86 -4.37
N PRO A 139 -8.21 -29.97 -5.06
CA PRO A 139 -6.87 -30.55 -5.07
C PRO A 139 -5.74 -29.61 -5.48
N SER A 140 -6.04 -28.59 -6.30
CA SER A 140 -5.08 -27.58 -6.74
C SER A 140 -4.65 -26.61 -5.64
N ALA A 141 -5.51 -26.33 -4.66
CA ALA A 141 -5.17 -25.49 -3.50
C ALA A 141 -4.10 -26.17 -2.63
N TRP A 142 -4.20 -27.50 -2.47
CA TRP A 142 -3.19 -28.31 -1.77
C TRP A 142 -1.87 -28.39 -2.53
N ALA A 143 -1.92 -28.49 -3.87
CA ALA A 143 -0.72 -28.46 -4.70
C ALA A 143 0.00 -27.10 -4.66
N PHE A 144 -0.76 -25.99 -4.59
CA PHE A 144 -0.20 -24.66 -4.38
C PHE A 144 0.40 -24.49 -3.00
N ALA A 145 -0.29 -24.93 -1.93
CA ALA A 145 0.23 -24.89 -0.57
C ALA A 145 1.52 -25.69 -0.41
N ALA A 146 1.59 -26.88 -1.01
CA ALA A 146 2.79 -27.73 -1.01
C ALA A 146 3.97 -27.07 -1.75
N TRP A 147 3.71 -26.48 -2.91
CA TRP A 147 4.72 -25.70 -3.65
C TRP A 147 5.21 -24.51 -2.83
N LEU A 148 4.29 -23.76 -2.21
CA LEU A 148 4.62 -22.58 -1.42
C LEU A 148 5.45 -22.95 -0.18
N HIS A 149 5.14 -24.08 0.46
CA HIS A 149 5.95 -24.66 1.53
C HIS A 149 7.37 -25.01 1.07
N GLU A 150 7.52 -25.67 -0.09
CA GLU A 150 8.84 -26.01 -0.64
C GLU A 150 9.68 -24.76 -0.91
N VAL A 151 9.06 -23.69 -1.44
CA VAL A 151 9.71 -22.40 -1.67
C VAL A 151 10.10 -21.71 -0.35
N LEU A 152 9.27 -21.88 0.70
CA LEU A 152 9.46 -21.21 1.99
C LEU A 152 10.39 -21.94 2.96
N GLY A 153 10.60 -23.25 2.76
CA GLY A 153 11.33 -24.10 3.70
C GLY A 153 10.71 -24.07 5.10
N THR A 154 9.38 -24.04 5.20
CA THR A 154 8.71 -24.23 6.50
C THR A 154 8.74 -25.71 6.89
N ASP A 155 8.65 -26.04 8.18
CA ASP A 155 8.78 -27.44 8.62
C ASP A 155 7.40 -28.13 8.79
N ASP A 156 6.29 -27.38 8.78
CA ASP A 156 4.93 -27.89 8.96
C ASP A 156 3.91 -27.03 8.20
N TRP A 157 3.32 -27.55 7.12
CA TRP A 157 2.27 -26.86 6.34
C TRP A 157 0.90 -27.54 6.38
N TYR A 158 0.84 -28.79 6.85
CA TYR A 158 -0.41 -29.52 7.00
C TYR A 158 -1.27 -28.84 8.07
N GLY A 159 -2.37 -28.20 7.66
CA GLY A 159 -3.30 -27.49 8.54
C GLY A 159 -3.07 -25.98 8.66
N LEU A 160 -2.10 -25.40 7.94
CA LEU A 160 -2.03 -23.94 7.79
C LEU A 160 -3.09 -23.47 6.79
N GLU A 161 -3.86 -22.47 7.18
CA GLU A 161 -4.70 -21.73 6.23
C GLU A 161 -3.79 -21.14 5.15
N LEU A 162 -4.16 -21.34 3.88
CA LEU A 162 -3.38 -20.91 2.71
C LEU A 162 -3.00 -19.42 2.78
N GLU A 163 -3.88 -18.62 3.37
CA GLU A 163 -3.69 -17.19 3.62
C GLU A 163 -2.46 -16.91 4.51
N LEU A 164 -2.21 -17.73 5.55
CA LEU A 164 -1.06 -17.58 6.45
C LEU A 164 0.26 -17.93 5.75
N LEU A 165 0.26 -18.96 4.91
CA LEU A 165 1.44 -19.33 4.10
C LEU A 165 1.80 -18.22 3.11
N VAL A 166 0.79 -17.63 2.46
CA VAL A 166 0.95 -16.50 1.56
C VAL A 166 1.52 -15.28 2.29
N GLN A 167 0.98 -14.93 3.46
CA GLN A 167 1.47 -13.81 4.25
C GLN A 167 2.93 -14.01 4.69
N ALA A 168 3.28 -15.23 5.12
CA ALA A 168 4.65 -15.59 5.49
C ALA A 168 5.63 -15.45 4.31
N TRP A 169 5.18 -15.76 3.09
CA TRP A 169 5.96 -15.57 1.87
C TRP A 169 6.08 -14.11 1.45
N ALA A 170 4.98 -13.36 1.45
CA ALA A 170 4.98 -11.94 1.11
C ALA A 170 5.94 -11.14 1.99
N GLY A 171 6.04 -11.48 3.29
CA GLY A 171 7.01 -10.88 4.21
C GLY A 171 8.48 -11.17 3.90
N ARG A 172 8.77 -12.16 3.05
CA ARG A 172 10.13 -12.55 2.62
C ARG A 172 10.45 -12.18 1.18
N ALA A 173 9.46 -11.76 0.38
CA ALA A 173 9.65 -11.43 -1.02
C ALA A 173 10.46 -10.13 -1.18
N PRO A 174 11.52 -10.11 -2.00
CA PRO A 174 12.37 -8.92 -2.18
C PRO A 174 11.71 -7.81 -3.02
N THR A 175 10.59 -8.11 -3.68
CA THR A 175 9.84 -7.22 -4.59
C THR A 175 8.34 -7.47 -4.45
N PRO A 176 7.47 -6.53 -4.90
CA PRO A 176 6.05 -6.83 -5.06
C PRO A 176 5.89 -8.07 -5.92
N VAL A 177 5.04 -9.00 -5.51
CA VAL A 177 4.65 -10.10 -6.39
C VAL A 177 3.15 -10.30 -6.29
N VAL A 178 2.46 -10.21 -7.41
CA VAL A 178 1.07 -10.69 -7.52
C VAL A 178 1.15 -12.15 -7.94
N ILE A 179 0.63 -13.05 -7.10
CA ILE A 179 0.48 -14.47 -7.46
C ILE A 179 -0.95 -14.66 -7.94
N VAL A 180 -1.08 -14.99 -9.22
CA VAL A 180 -2.35 -15.41 -9.83
C VAL A 180 -2.26 -16.91 -10.04
N TRP A 181 -3.05 -17.67 -9.29
CA TRP A 181 -3.18 -19.11 -9.51
C TRP A 181 -4.41 -19.35 -10.37
N LEU A 182 -4.18 -19.73 -11.63
CA LEU A 182 -5.24 -20.08 -12.58
C LEU A 182 -5.40 -21.60 -12.58
N ASP A 183 -6.55 -22.05 -12.10
CA ASP A 183 -6.92 -23.45 -12.16
C ASP A 183 -8.01 -23.64 -13.22
N THR A 184 -7.63 -24.22 -14.36
CA THR A 184 -8.17 -25.50 -14.88
C THR A 184 -8.07 -25.61 -16.43
N PRO A 185 -8.20 -26.83 -16.97
CA PRO A 185 -8.56 -27.09 -18.38
C PRO A 185 -9.75 -26.29 -18.92
N ARG A 186 -10.63 -25.77 -18.04
CA ARG A 186 -11.83 -25.00 -18.40
C ARG A 186 -11.49 -23.60 -18.93
N GLU A 187 -10.45 -22.98 -18.40
CA GLU A 187 -9.97 -21.66 -18.83
C GLU A 187 -9.19 -21.76 -20.14
N ARG A 188 -8.44 -22.86 -20.32
CA ARG A 188 -7.86 -23.26 -21.62
C ARG A 188 -8.93 -23.48 -22.68
N ALA A 189 -10.05 -24.12 -22.33
CA ALA A 189 -11.18 -24.34 -23.24
C ALA A 189 -11.99 -23.06 -23.54
N ALA A 190 -12.02 -22.10 -22.61
CA ALA A 190 -12.66 -20.80 -22.79
C ALA A 190 -11.82 -19.81 -23.61
N GLY A 191 -10.60 -20.19 -24.02
CA GLY A 191 -9.73 -19.36 -24.85
C GLY A 191 -9.25 -18.09 -24.15
N VAL A 192 -9.25 -18.04 -22.81
CA VAL A 192 -8.76 -16.88 -22.07
C VAL A 192 -7.25 -16.78 -22.34
N PRO A 193 -6.77 -15.70 -23.00
CA PRO A 193 -5.36 -15.55 -23.29
C PRO A 193 -4.64 -15.21 -21.98
N VAL A 194 -4.14 -16.25 -21.30
CA VAL A 194 -3.41 -16.14 -20.03
C VAL A 194 -2.30 -15.08 -20.12
N GLN A 195 -1.63 -14.99 -21.27
CA GLN A 195 -0.61 -13.97 -21.54
C GLN A 195 -1.17 -12.53 -21.58
N GLU A 196 -2.37 -12.32 -22.12
CA GLU A 196 -3.01 -11.00 -22.10
C GLU A 196 -3.53 -10.64 -20.70
N LEU A 197 -3.99 -11.63 -19.92
CA LEU A 197 -4.36 -11.45 -18.52
C LEU A 197 -3.13 -11.07 -17.68
N ILE A 198 -2.02 -11.79 -17.85
CA ILE A 198 -0.72 -11.48 -17.24
C ILE A 198 -0.29 -10.06 -17.60
N ALA A 199 -0.32 -9.72 -18.89
CA ALA A 199 0.06 -8.40 -19.36
C ALA A 199 -0.88 -7.29 -18.86
N ALA A 200 -2.19 -7.56 -18.74
CA ALA A 200 -3.17 -6.61 -18.22
C ALA A 200 -2.98 -6.38 -16.72
N ILE A 201 -2.79 -7.43 -15.93
CA ILE A 201 -2.54 -7.33 -14.48
C ILE A 201 -1.17 -6.67 -14.25
N GLY A 202 -0.15 -7.01 -15.05
CA GLY A 202 1.21 -6.43 -14.96
C GLY A 202 1.22 -4.93 -15.20
N ARG A 203 0.41 -4.45 -16.15
CA ARG A 203 0.20 -3.02 -16.39
C ARG A 203 -0.55 -2.33 -15.25
N LEU A 204 -1.49 -3.01 -14.59
CA LEU A 204 -2.27 -2.46 -13.48
C LEU A 204 -1.48 -2.40 -12.16
N ALA A 205 -0.62 -3.39 -11.90
CA ALA A 205 0.08 -3.53 -10.63
C ALA A 205 1.37 -2.69 -10.54
N GLY A 206 1.92 -2.21 -11.67
CA GLY A 206 3.18 -1.44 -11.68
C GLY A 206 4.39 -2.20 -11.13
N ALA A 207 4.30 -3.54 -11.09
CA ALA A 207 5.17 -4.45 -10.37
C ALA A 207 5.45 -5.72 -11.20
N PRO A 208 6.59 -6.40 -10.98
CA PRO A 208 6.84 -7.71 -11.55
C PRO A 208 5.80 -8.71 -11.04
N ILE A 209 5.09 -9.37 -11.96
CA ILE A 209 4.10 -10.41 -11.65
C ILE A 209 4.74 -11.76 -11.88
N SER A 210 4.59 -12.68 -10.93
CA SER A 210 4.94 -14.08 -11.11
C SER A 210 3.66 -14.89 -11.16
N VAL A 211 3.32 -15.39 -12.35
CA VAL A 211 2.18 -16.29 -12.52
C VAL A 211 2.67 -17.72 -12.43
N VAL A 212 2.06 -18.48 -11.53
CA VAL A 212 2.36 -19.89 -11.33
C VAL A 212 1.17 -20.67 -11.89
N THR A 213 1.37 -21.30 -13.05
CA THR A 213 0.38 -22.23 -13.61
C THR A 213 0.77 -23.65 -13.22
N PRO A 214 -0.15 -24.46 -12.65
CA PRO A 214 0.13 -25.88 -12.46
C PRO A 214 0.29 -26.58 -13.82
N ILE A 215 1.40 -27.31 -13.98
CA ILE A 215 1.52 -28.29 -15.06
C ILE A 215 0.59 -29.45 -14.68
N SER A 216 -0.40 -29.71 -15.53
CA SER A 216 -1.52 -30.65 -15.30
C SER A 216 -1.14 -32.12 -15.26
N ASP A 217 0.14 -32.41 -15.10
CA ASP A 217 0.72 -33.70 -15.39
C ASP A 217 1.57 -33.96 -14.16
N GLY A 218 1.20 -34.94 -13.32
CA GLY A 218 1.76 -35.20 -11.99
C GLY A 218 3.25 -35.59 -11.93
N SER A 219 4.09 -34.90 -12.71
CA SER A 219 5.53 -35.06 -12.79
C SER A 219 6.16 -33.69 -13.11
N SER A 220 6.81 -33.11 -12.10
CA SER A 220 7.78 -31.99 -12.13
C SER A 220 7.28 -30.56 -12.41
N TYR A 221 7.64 -29.64 -11.50
CA TYR A 221 7.51 -28.19 -11.65
C TYR A 221 8.60 -27.65 -12.58
N ALA A 222 8.26 -27.30 -13.83
CA ALA A 222 9.18 -26.56 -14.68
C ALA A 222 8.98 -25.05 -14.47
N ARG A 223 10.05 -24.35 -14.07
CA ARG A 223 10.08 -22.88 -14.08
C ARG A 223 10.00 -22.39 -15.53
N GLN A 224 9.04 -21.52 -15.84
CA GLN A 224 9.21 -20.57 -16.92
C GLN A 224 9.53 -19.22 -16.28
N ALA A 225 10.77 -18.78 -16.47
CA ALA A 225 11.24 -17.45 -16.08
C ALA A 225 11.62 -16.72 -17.37
N GLU A 226 10.85 -15.68 -17.70
CA GLU A 226 11.30 -14.48 -18.44
C GLU A 226 10.59 -13.26 -17.85
#